data_AF-A0A4Y1RK20-F1
#
_entry.id   AF-A0A4Y1RK20-F1
#
_cell.length_a   1.000
_cell.length_b   1.000
_cell.length_c   1.000
_cell.angle_alpha   90.00
_cell.angle_beta   90.00
_cell.angle_gamma   90.00
#
_symmetry.space_group_name_H-M   'P 1'
#
loop_
_entity.id
_entity.type
_entity.pdbx_description
1 polymer ?
#
loop_
_entity_poly.entity_id
_entity_poly.type
_entity_poly.pdbx_seq_one_letter_code
_entity_poly.pdbx_strand_id
1 'polypeptide(L)'
;MYEAQNFLESQDNSSNFGQDLKLWLSGDANSSPTQSSLAHASTTTAHNSNVDRVLFKDLVEIVPLVQSLIDRKASSSFTRRGSVTYTKTPSRESLSKKVTEQKGRNPAQSIPIRKKRDHGDKDPSTNSSNNPDSDIFSNFSSRTSAEQEELDALRVQVDDLQRKVSEKEELLKSSEISKDQMKAIQAKLDEMKHQVSEKDALIKAAKLQLSDAKIKLADKQAALEKLQWEAMTSNRKVEKLQEELDSLQGQISSFMFLFQGLMKADAIVYGEDYDISPCTVDHLPHIDDLDETHMWKMEEARKAYITAVAAAKERQDEESIAAAATARLHLQSLVL
;
A
#
# COMPACT_ATOMS: atom_id res chain seq x y z
N MET A 1 37.25 -20.03 8.34
CA MET A 1 37.09 -19.29 9.60
C MET A 1 37.25 -17.83 9.30
N TYR A 2 36.18 -17.03 9.39
CA TYR A 2 36.23 -15.60 9.70
C TYR A 2 34.85 -15.16 10.20
N GLU A 3 34.88 -14.20 11.10
CA GLU A 3 34.00 -13.94 12.23
C GLU A 3 32.95 -12.87 11.88
N ALA A 4 31.74 -13.01 12.43
CA ALA A 4 30.69 -11.99 12.35
C ALA A 4 30.46 -11.40 13.75
N GLN A 5 30.78 -10.13 13.91
CA GLN A 5 30.42 -9.33 15.08
C GLN A 5 28.95 -8.94 14.98
N ASN A 6 28.13 -9.45 15.91
CA ASN A 6 26.84 -8.86 16.25
C ASN A 6 26.88 -8.42 17.70
N PHE A 7 26.84 -7.10 17.86
CA PHE A 7 26.73 -6.36 19.10
C PHE A 7 25.24 -6.01 19.26
N LEU A 8 24.56 -6.50 20.29
CA LEU A 8 23.77 -5.67 21.22
C LEU A 8 23.18 -6.55 22.33
N GLU A 9 23.80 -6.43 23.50
CA GLU A 9 23.34 -6.88 24.80
C GLU A 9 22.41 -5.83 25.43
N SER A 10 21.65 -6.28 26.42
CA SER A 10 20.94 -5.53 27.47
C SER A 10 19.41 -5.51 27.39
N GLN A 11 18.89 -6.66 27.79
CA GLN A 11 17.75 -6.84 28.67
C GLN A 11 17.93 -6.03 29.96
N ASP A 12 16.93 -5.24 30.35
CA ASP A 12 16.75 -4.85 31.74
C ASP A 12 15.28 -4.64 32.12
N ASN A 13 14.99 -5.00 33.36
CA ASN A 13 13.67 -5.20 33.95
C ASN A 13 12.97 -3.88 34.34
N SER A 14 11.64 -3.83 34.24
CA SER A 14 10.81 -3.31 35.35
C SER A 14 9.36 -3.80 35.24
N SER A 15 8.98 -4.54 36.28
CA SER A 15 7.66 -5.04 36.61
C SER A 15 6.63 -3.97 37.02
N ASN A 16 5.36 -4.34 36.92
CA ASN A 16 4.18 -3.82 37.62
C ASN A 16 3.57 -2.51 37.13
N PHE A 17 2.47 -2.62 36.38
CA PHE A 17 1.17 -2.06 36.77
C PHE A 17 0.05 -2.64 35.88
N GLY A 18 -1.02 -3.15 36.50
CA GLY A 18 -2.34 -3.30 35.86
C GLY A 18 -2.72 -4.71 35.42
N GLN A 19 -3.04 -5.56 36.39
CA GLN A 19 -3.97 -6.67 36.21
C GLN A 19 -5.31 -6.13 35.69
N ASP A 20 -5.81 -6.66 34.57
CA ASP A 20 -7.05 -7.44 34.50
C ASP A 20 -7.42 -7.64 33.01
N LEU A 21 -7.56 -8.89 32.56
CA LEU A 21 -8.14 -9.33 31.25
C LEU A 21 -7.73 -10.77 30.86
N LYS A 22 -7.44 -11.65 31.83
CA LYS A 22 -7.12 -13.06 31.54
C LYS A 22 -7.92 -14.03 32.41
N LEU A 23 -9.24 -14.03 32.21
CA LEU A 23 -10.19 -14.95 32.86
C LEU A 23 -11.04 -15.75 31.86
N TRP A 24 -10.56 -16.02 30.64
CA TRP A 24 -11.32 -16.76 29.62
C TRP A 24 -10.60 -17.97 29.01
N LEU A 25 -9.42 -18.35 29.49
CA LEU A 25 -8.64 -19.45 28.91
C LEU A 25 -8.08 -20.39 29.98
N SER A 26 -8.95 -20.91 30.85
CA SER A 26 -8.62 -22.09 31.65
C SER A 26 -9.77 -23.08 31.57
N GLY A 27 -9.54 -24.13 30.78
CA GLY A 27 -10.44 -25.26 30.56
C GLY A 27 -9.62 -26.44 30.06
N ASP A 28 -8.97 -27.09 31.03
CA ASP A 28 -8.36 -28.43 31.06
C ASP A 28 -8.23 -29.22 29.75
N ALA A 29 -6.99 -29.36 29.29
CA ALA A 29 -6.58 -30.41 28.37
C ALA A 29 -6.04 -31.61 29.18
N ASN A 30 -6.93 -32.54 29.51
CA ASN A 30 -6.57 -33.90 29.88
C ASN A 30 -7.56 -34.86 29.22
N SER A 31 -7.12 -35.56 28.17
CA SER A 31 -7.44 -36.97 27.84
C SER A 31 -7.02 -37.28 26.41
N SER A 32 -5.89 -37.96 26.24
CA SER A 32 -5.73 -38.91 25.14
C SER A 32 -6.47 -40.20 25.50
N PRO A 33 -7.04 -40.91 24.51
CA PRO A 33 -6.57 -42.29 24.32
C PRO A 33 -6.42 -42.68 22.84
N THR A 34 -5.20 -43.10 22.51
CA THR A 34 -4.79 -44.37 21.89
C THR A 34 -5.84 -45.22 21.12
N GLN A 35 -5.54 -45.43 19.82
CA GLN A 35 -5.72 -46.63 18.96
C GLN A 35 -7.11 -47.26 18.72
N SER A 36 -7.48 -47.40 17.43
CA SER A 36 -7.89 -48.69 16.86
C SER A 36 -7.99 -48.65 15.32
N SER A 37 -7.86 -49.83 14.74
CA SER A 37 -7.36 -50.18 13.41
C SER A 37 -8.38 -50.20 12.26
N LEU A 38 -7.81 -50.18 11.04
CA LEU A 38 -8.19 -50.88 9.80
C LEU A 38 -9.67 -50.98 9.34
N ALA A 39 -9.88 -50.38 8.17
CA ALA A 39 -10.31 -51.00 6.90
C ALA A 39 -11.76 -51.53 6.69
N HIS A 40 -12.20 -51.25 5.45
CA HIS A 40 -13.24 -51.89 4.63
C HIS A 40 -14.69 -51.37 4.65
N ALA A 41 -14.99 -50.65 3.55
CA ALA A 41 -15.97 -51.03 2.52
C ALA A 41 -17.40 -50.45 2.57
N SER A 42 -17.66 -49.72 1.47
CA SER A 42 -18.88 -49.76 0.65
C SER A 42 -20.09 -48.88 1.02
N THR A 43 -20.23 -47.85 0.19
CA THR A 43 -21.48 -47.37 -0.45
C THR A 43 -22.70 -47.18 0.45
N THR A 44 -22.91 -45.94 0.88
CA THR A 44 -24.22 -45.28 0.74
C THR A 44 -24.02 -43.78 0.58
N THR A 45 -24.80 -43.20 -0.31
CA THR A 45 -25.00 -41.77 -0.54
C THR A 45 -25.29 -41.04 0.77
N ALA A 46 -24.32 -40.29 1.27
CA ALA A 46 -24.55 -39.24 2.25
C ALA A 46 -23.65 -38.07 1.88
N HIS A 47 -24.28 -36.95 1.52
CA HIS A 47 -23.60 -35.67 1.39
C HIS A 47 -22.91 -35.36 2.73
N ASN A 48 -21.61 -35.65 2.83
CA ASN A 48 -20.77 -35.20 3.92
C ASN A 48 -20.50 -33.71 3.71
N SER A 49 -21.52 -32.88 3.97
CA SER A 49 -21.40 -31.45 4.17
C SER A 49 -20.66 -31.22 5.48
N ASN A 50 -19.34 -31.39 5.46
CA ASN A 50 -18.46 -30.91 6.52
C ASN A 50 -18.35 -29.38 6.41
N VAL A 51 -19.49 -28.69 6.46
CA VAL A 51 -19.57 -27.24 6.54
C VAL A 51 -19.32 -26.91 8.01
N ASP A 52 -18.27 -26.14 8.26
CA ASP A 52 -17.99 -25.61 9.58
C ASP A 52 -19.26 -24.93 10.11
N ARG A 53 -19.77 -25.47 11.23
CA ARG A 53 -21.02 -25.01 11.85
C ARG A 53 -20.91 -23.55 12.30
N VAL A 54 -19.71 -23.09 12.61
CA VAL A 54 -19.43 -21.68 12.95
C VAL A 54 -19.59 -20.84 11.70
N LEU A 55 -18.93 -21.20 10.59
CA LEU A 55 -19.06 -20.51 9.31
C LEU A 55 -20.52 -20.48 8.81
N PHE A 56 -21.26 -21.59 8.94
CA PHE A 56 -22.68 -21.62 8.58
C PHE A 56 -23.51 -20.65 9.43
N LYS A 57 -23.26 -20.60 10.74
CA LYS A 57 -23.96 -19.70 11.65
C LYS A 57 -23.65 -18.23 11.31
N ASP A 58 -22.38 -17.91 11.07
CA ASP A 58 -21.95 -16.57 10.66
C ASP A 58 -22.60 -16.16 9.34
N LEU A 59 -22.65 -17.06 8.34
CA LEU A 59 -23.33 -16.79 7.07
C LEU A 59 -24.84 -16.55 7.24
N VAL A 60 -25.51 -17.28 8.13
CA VAL A 60 -26.93 -17.08 8.42
C VAL A 60 -27.17 -15.76 9.16
N GLU A 61 -26.28 -15.37 10.05
CA GLU A 61 -26.40 -14.14 10.84
C GLU A 61 -26.18 -12.87 10.01
N ILE A 62 -25.36 -12.92 8.97
CA ILE A 62 -25.14 -11.75 8.08
C ILE A 62 -26.29 -11.49 7.11
N VAL A 63 -27.15 -12.48 6.81
CA VAL A 63 -28.22 -12.35 5.79
C VAL A 63 -29.21 -11.22 6.12
N PRO A 64 -29.76 -11.10 7.35
CA PRO A 64 -30.62 -9.98 7.72
C PRO A 64 -29.93 -8.61 7.65
N LEU A 65 -28.62 -8.56 7.92
CA LEU A 65 -27.82 -7.33 7.85
C LEU A 65 -27.61 -6.87 6.41
N VAL A 66 -27.29 -7.82 5.53
CA VAL A 66 -27.16 -7.58 4.09
C VAL A 66 -28.51 -7.15 3.50
N GLN A 67 -29.61 -7.81 3.89
CA GLN A 67 -30.95 -7.41 3.46
C GLN A 67 -31.29 -5.98 3.91
N SER A 68 -31.00 -5.64 5.17
CA SER A 68 -31.19 -4.28 5.70
C SER A 68 -30.35 -3.23 4.96
N LEU A 69 -29.16 -3.59 4.49
CA LEU A 69 -28.30 -2.70 3.69
C LEU A 69 -28.87 -2.46 2.29
N ILE A 70 -29.40 -3.52 1.66
CA ILE A 70 -30.04 -3.46 0.34
C ILE A 70 -31.31 -2.59 0.42
N ASP A 71 -32.13 -2.79 1.45
CA ASP A 71 -33.37 -2.03 1.66
C ASP A 71 -33.12 -0.53 1.93
N ARG A 72 -32.00 -0.21 2.61
CA ARG A 72 -31.55 1.19 2.81
C ARG A 72 -31.03 1.84 1.53
N LYS A 73 -30.50 1.05 0.58
CA LYS A 73 -30.00 1.58 -0.70
C LYS A 73 -31.13 2.03 -1.62
N ALA A 74 -32.28 1.36 -1.55
CA ALA A 74 -33.49 1.74 -2.30
C ALA A 74 -34.14 3.05 -1.79
N SER A 75 -33.91 3.42 -0.53
CA SER A 75 -34.43 4.63 0.11
C SER A 75 -33.41 5.78 0.21
N SER A 76 -32.31 5.71 -0.56
CA SER A 76 -31.27 6.75 -0.62
C SER A 76 -31.79 8.07 -1.18
N SER A 77 -32.25 8.94 -0.30
CA SER A 77 -32.75 10.29 -0.57
C SER A 77 -31.65 11.35 -0.78
N PHE A 78 -30.39 10.93 -1.00
CA PHE A 78 -29.29 11.84 -1.31
C PHE A 78 -29.36 12.34 -2.75
N THR A 79 -30.26 13.29 -3.03
CA THR A 79 -30.13 14.13 -4.21
C THR A 79 -29.01 15.13 -3.96
N ARG A 80 -27.83 14.86 -4.53
CA ARG A 80 -26.72 15.82 -4.58
C ARG A 80 -27.11 16.99 -5.49
N ARG A 81 -28.00 17.88 -5.04
CA ARG A 81 -28.17 19.21 -5.64
C ARG A 81 -26.96 20.05 -5.26
N GLY A 82 -25.90 19.99 -6.07
CA GLY A 82 -24.85 20.99 -6.03
C GLY A 82 -25.40 22.30 -6.57
N SER A 83 -25.60 23.30 -5.72
CA SER A 83 -25.80 24.68 -6.18
C SER A 83 -24.44 25.24 -6.62
N VAL A 84 -24.32 25.55 -7.91
CA VAL A 84 -23.16 26.24 -8.46
C VAL A 84 -23.40 27.74 -8.27
N THR A 85 -22.76 28.34 -7.26
CA THR A 85 -22.64 29.80 -7.18
C THR A 85 -21.39 30.22 -7.96
N TYR A 86 -21.60 30.77 -9.16
CA TYR A 86 -20.54 31.38 -9.95
C TYR A 86 -20.00 32.61 -9.22
N THR A 87 -18.78 32.54 -8.71
CA THR A 87 -18.03 33.72 -8.25
C THR A 87 -17.07 34.15 -9.34
N LYS A 88 -17.01 35.45 -9.64
CA LYS A 88 -16.11 36.00 -10.66
C LYS A 88 -14.65 35.81 -10.21
N THR A 89 -13.79 35.40 -11.15
CA THR A 89 -12.34 35.25 -10.94
C THR A 89 -11.71 36.59 -10.58
N PRO A 90 -10.84 36.65 -9.55
CA PRO A 90 -10.14 37.90 -9.21
C PRO A 90 -9.14 38.26 -10.32
N SER A 91 -9.16 39.53 -10.74
CA SER A 91 -8.31 40.07 -11.80
C SER A 91 -6.83 40.05 -11.42
N ARG A 92 -5.99 39.66 -12.37
CA ARG A 92 -4.53 39.44 -12.27
C ARG A 92 -3.69 40.72 -12.07
N GLU A 93 -4.29 41.83 -11.67
CA GLU A 93 -3.61 43.14 -11.58
C GLU A 93 -3.07 43.49 -10.18
N SER A 94 -3.42 42.73 -9.13
CA SER A 94 -3.00 43.04 -7.75
C SER A 94 -1.61 42.53 -7.34
N LEU A 95 -0.88 41.84 -8.24
CA LEU A 95 0.39 41.18 -7.92
C LEU A 95 1.66 41.91 -8.43
N SER A 96 1.56 43.11 -9.00
CA SER A 96 2.70 43.75 -9.69
C SER A 96 3.05 45.18 -9.26
N LYS A 97 2.72 45.62 -8.03
CA LYS A 97 3.32 46.83 -7.45
C LYS A 97 3.59 46.66 -5.95
N LYS A 98 4.86 46.94 -5.57
CA LYS A 98 5.47 46.95 -4.23
C LYS A 98 6.10 45.65 -3.71
N VAL A 99 7.16 45.22 -4.41
CA VAL A 99 8.44 44.97 -3.72
C VAL A 99 9.10 46.35 -3.60
N THR A 100 9.54 46.71 -2.39
CA THR A 100 10.22 47.97 -1.96
C THR A 100 9.34 48.90 -1.10
N GLU A 101 9.92 49.27 0.06
CA GLU A 101 9.47 50.18 1.13
C GLU A 101 8.61 49.56 2.24
N GLN A 102 9.24 49.11 3.33
CA GLN A 102 9.50 49.86 4.58
C GLN A 102 8.25 50.15 5.43
N LYS A 103 8.24 49.54 6.62
CA LYS A 103 7.91 50.11 7.93
C LYS A 103 6.75 51.12 7.99
N GLY A 104 5.63 50.70 8.58
CA GLY A 104 4.71 51.67 9.20
C GLY A 104 3.27 51.21 9.34
N ARG A 105 2.84 51.06 10.60
CA ARG A 105 1.53 51.40 11.16
C ARG A 105 0.25 50.78 10.55
N ASN A 106 -0.43 50.04 11.41
CA ASN A 106 -1.86 49.73 11.46
C ASN A 106 -2.77 50.81 10.84
N PRO A 107 -3.83 50.38 10.15
CA PRO A 107 -5.13 51.04 10.26
C PRO A 107 -6.20 50.02 10.69
N ALA A 108 -6.67 50.19 11.93
CA ALA A 108 -7.89 49.57 12.43
C ALA A 108 -9.09 50.12 11.63
N GLN A 109 -9.86 49.23 10.99
CA GLN A 109 -11.12 49.58 10.35
C GLN A 109 -12.26 49.55 11.38
N SER A 110 -12.57 50.76 11.87
CA SER A 110 -13.90 51.36 12.07
C SER A 110 -15.12 50.44 12.32
N ILE A 111 -15.68 50.57 13.53
CA ILE A 111 -17.06 50.20 13.91
C ILE A 111 -17.97 51.43 13.71
N PRO A 112 -19.20 51.32 13.16
CA PRO A 112 -20.11 52.46 13.03
C PRO A 112 -20.97 52.61 14.30
N ILE A 113 -20.75 53.69 15.06
CA ILE A 113 -21.63 54.12 16.16
C ILE A 113 -22.58 55.21 15.68
N ARG A 114 -23.84 55.04 16.12
CA ARG A 114 -25.03 55.80 15.78
C ARG A 114 -24.97 57.28 16.20
N LYS A 115 -25.59 58.13 15.39
CA LYS A 115 -25.88 59.55 15.66
C LYS A 115 -26.80 59.73 16.87
N LYS A 116 -26.46 60.64 17.79
CA LYS A 116 -27.38 61.32 18.73
C LYS A 116 -26.84 62.75 18.94
N ARG A 117 -27.44 63.73 18.25
CA ARG A 117 -28.34 64.77 18.76
C ARG A 117 -27.59 65.87 19.54
N ASP A 118 -27.29 66.90 18.78
CA ASP A 118 -26.93 68.28 19.14
C ASP A 118 -27.99 68.89 20.07
N HIS A 119 -27.60 69.62 21.11
CA HIS A 119 -28.39 70.68 21.78
C HIS A 119 -27.45 71.56 22.65
N GLY A 120 -27.26 72.80 22.20
CA GLY A 120 -26.73 73.95 22.92
C GLY A 120 -26.90 75.16 22.00
N ASP A 121 -27.15 76.40 22.43
CA ASP A 121 -27.40 77.03 23.72
C ASP A 121 -27.85 78.49 23.37
N LYS A 122 -28.52 79.18 24.31
CA LYS A 122 -28.69 80.66 24.45
C LYS A 122 -29.63 81.43 23.50
N ASP A 123 -30.41 82.44 23.90
CA ASP A 123 -30.70 83.20 25.14
C ASP A 123 -32.16 83.75 24.99
N PRO A 124 -32.78 84.37 26.03
CA PRO A 124 -32.81 85.84 25.96
C PRO A 124 -32.70 86.56 27.32
N SER A 125 -31.93 87.64 27.33
CA SER A 125 -32.06 88.74 28.28
C SER A 125 -33.33 89.57 28.00
N THR A 126 -34.01 90.08 29.03
CA THR A 126 -34.25 91.53 29.27
C THR A 126 -35.10 91.75 30.54
N ASN A 127 -34.48 92.39 31.54
CA ASN A 127 -34.95 93.29 32.60
C ASN A 127 -36.47 93.49 32.87
N SER A 128 -36.88 93.52 34.16
CA SER A 128 -37.04 94.79 34.92
C SER A 128 -37.68 94.61 36.32
N SER A 129 -37.30 95.52 37.22
CA SER A 129 -37.97 96.06 38.42
C SER A 129 -38.20 95.20 39.68
N ASN A 130 -37.31 95.42 40.66
CA ASN A 130 -37.50 95.77 42.08
C ASN A 130 -38.90 95.61 42.71
N ASN A 131 -39.01 94.75 43.72
CA ASN A 131 -39.41 95.14 45.09
C ASN A 131 -39.06 94.01 46.10
N PRO A 132 -38.60 94.32 47.32
CA PRO A 132 -38.31 93.32 48.34
C PRO A 132 -39.49 93.23 49.30
N ASP A 133 -40.36 92.24 49.14
CA ASP A 133 -41.27 91.91 50.22
C ASP A 133 -41.66 90.44 50.19
N SER A 134 -41.49 89.82 51.36
CA SER A 134 -42.23 88.67 51.88
C SER A 134 -42.39 87.47 50.94
N ASP A 135 -41.52 86.45 51.12
CA ASP A 135 -41.75 85.00 50.84
C ASP A 135 -40.50 84.24 50.38
N ILE A 136 -39.30 84.67 50.81
CA ILE A 136 -38.04 83.99 50.46
C ILE A 136 -37.90 82.62 51.16
N PHE A 137 -38.67 82.31 52.21
CA PHE A 137 -38.51 81.06 52.98
C PHE A 137 -39.47 79.92 52.61
N SER A 138 -40.46 80.14 51.75
CA SER A 138 -41.41 79.08 51.35
C SER A 138 -40.94 78.27 50.12
N ASN A 139 -40.12 78.87 49.25
CA ASN A 139 -39.66 78.22 48.02
C ASN A 139 -38.43 77.32 48.18
N PHE A 140 -37.77 77.33 49.34
CA PHE A 140 -36.68 76.38 49.64
C PHE A 140 -37.21 75.00 50.02
N SER A 141 -38.39 74.93 50.65
CA SER A 141 -38.93 73.66 51.14
C SER A 141 -39.47 72.74 50.03
N SER A 142 -39.89 73.31 48.89
CA SER A 142 -40.32 72.52 47.71
C SER A 142 -39.19 72.27 46.71
N ARG A 143 -38.11 73.06 46.72
CA ARG A 143 -36.91 72.80 45.91
C ARG A 143 -36.09 71.65 46.45
N THR A 144 -35.89 71.60 47.77
CA THR A 144 -35.14 70.51 48.40
C THR A 144 -35.84 69.17 48.27
N SER A 145 -37.19 69.11 48.25
CA SER A 145 -37.91 67.84 48.06
C SER A 145 -37.83 67.32 46.62
N ALA A 146 -37.91 68.22 45.63
CA ALA A 146 -37.76 67.87 44.22
C ALA A 146 -36.31 67.43 43.90
N GLU A 147 -35.31 68.15 44.44
CA GLU A 147 -33.90 67.77 44.32
C GLU A 147 -33.59 66.44 45.03
N GLN A 148 -34.27 66.13 46.15
CA GLN A 148 -34.13 64.86 46.85
C GLN A 148 -34.70 63.68 46.04
N GLU A 149 -35.89 63.86 45.45
CA GLU A 149 -36.53 62.83 44.61
C GLU A 149 -35.73 62.59 43.33
N GLU A 150 -35.14 63.65 42.75
CA GLU A 150 -34.17 63.52 41.64
C GLU A 150 -32.90 62.79 42.07
N LEU A 151 -32.36 63.07 43.26
CA LEU A 151 -31.21 62.33 43.81
C LEU A 151 -31.52 60.85 44.03
N ASP A 152 -32.71 60.53 44.52
CA ASP A 152 -33.16 59.15 44.71
C ASP A 152 -33.38 58.44 43.36
N ALA A 153 -33.97 59.13 42.37
CA ALA A 153 -34.10 58.61 41.01
C ALA A 153 -32.74 58.37 40.35
N LEU A 154 -31.77 59.28 40.52
CA LEU A 154 -30.40 59.12 40.04
C LEU A 154 -29.70 57.96 40.75
N ARG A 155 -29.90 57.79 42.05
CA ARG A 155 -29.34 56.67 42.83
C ARG A 155 -29.87 55.33 42.32
N VAL A 156 -31.18 55.22 42.10
CA VAL A 156 -31.79 54.03 41.47
C VAL A 156 -31.19 53.76 40.08
N GLN A 157 -30.94 54.81 39.30
CA GLN A 157 -30.33 54.67 37.97
C GLN A 157 -28.87 54.20 38.03
N VAL A 158 -28.10 54.69 39.00
CA VAL A 158 -26.72 54.24 39.27
C VAL A 158 -26.73 52.77 39.69
N ASP A 159 -27.64 52.37 40.58
CA ASP A 159 -27.75 50.98 41.03
C ASP A 159 -28.16 50.04 39.87
N ASP A 160 -29.05 50.48 38.97
CA ASP A 160 -29.43 49.71 37.78
C ASP A 160 -28.27 49.59 36.76
N LEU A 161 -27.53 50.68 36.55
CA LEU A 161 -26.33 50.66 35.71
C LEU A 161 -25.26 49.76 36.30
N GLN A 162 -25.04 49.80 37.61
CA GLN A 162 -24.11 48.92 38.30
C GLN A 162 -24.51 47.46 38.13
N ARG A 163 -25.79 47.12 38.28
CA ARG A 163 -26.30 45.76 38.04
C ARG A 163 -26.06 45.30 36.60
N LYS A 164 -26.35 46.16 35.61
CA LYS A 164 -26.08 45.88 34.19
C LYS A 164 -24.61 45.70 33.86
N VAL A 165 -23.72 46.45 34.52
CA VAL A 165 -22.27 46.27 34.37
C VAL A 165 -21.86 44.90 34.90
N SER A 166 -22.32 44.52 36.10
CA SER A 166 -22.03 43.20 36.68
C SER A 166 -22.52 42.04 35.81
N GLU A 167 -23.75 42.10 35.29
CA GLU A 167 -24.28 41.09 34.36
C GLU A 167 -23.44 40.99 33.08
N LYS A 168 -22.99 42.13 32.53
CA LYS A 168 -22.11 42.12 31.35
C LYS A 168 -20.72 41.57 31.65
N GLU A 169 -20.17 41.81 32.84
CA GLU A 169 -18.91 41.21 33.27
C GLU A 169 -19.02 39.68 33.41
N GLU A 170 -20.13 39.17 33.94
CA GLU A 170 -20.39 37.72 33.99
C GLU A 170 -20.56 37.10 32.60
N LEU A 171 -21.26 37.79 31.69
CA LEU A 171 -21.34 37.37 30.29
C LEU A 171 -19.97 37.38 29.60
N LEU A 172 -19.14 38.38 29.90
CA LEU A 172 -17.78 38.45 29.38
C LEU A 172 -16.93 37.28 29.87
N LYS A 173 -16.96 36.98 31.18
CA LYS A 173 -16.30 35.81 31.77
C LYS A 173 -16.78 34.51 31.13
N SER A 174 -18.10 34.37 30.94
CA SER A 174 -18.69 33.19 30.28
C SER A 174 -18.22 33.06 28.82
N SER A 175 -18.13 34.18 28.10
CA SER A 175 -17.61 34.21 26.74
C SER A 175 -16.13 33.84 26.67
N GLU A 176 -15.33 34.27 27.65
CA GLU A 176 -13.91 33.92 27.74
C GLU A 176 -13.70 32.43 27.99
N ILE A 177 -14.44 31.83 28.95
CA ILE A 177 -14.40 30.38 29.21
C ILE A 177 -14.81 29.59 27.96
N SER A 178 -15.87 30.03 27.27
CA SER A 178 -16.32 29.40 26.01
C SER A 178 -15.25 29.49 24.92
N LYS A 179 -14.55 30.62 24.82
CA LYS A 179 -13.44 30.80 23.87
C LYS A 179 -12.29 29.86 24.17
N ASP A 180 -11.96 29.64 25.44
CA ASP A 180 -10.89 28.71 25.82
C ASP A 180 -11.29 27.25 25.59
N GLN A 181 -12.56 26.89 25.85
CA GLN A 181 -13.10 25.59 25.44
C GLN A 181 -13.02 25.39 23.92
N MET A 182 -13.34 26.41 23.13
CA MET A 182 -13.24 26.36 21.67
C MET A 182 -11.79 26.17 21.21
N LYS A 183 -10.80 26.83 21.84
CA LYS A 183 -9.38 26.58 21.57
C LYS A 183 -8.98 25.13 21.89
N ALA A 184 -9.43 24.59 23.01
CA ALA A 184 -9.15 23.21 23.40
C ALA A 184 -9.75 22.20 22.40
N ILE A 185 -10.97 22.46 21.92
CA ILE A 185 -11.62 21.65 20.87
C ILE A 185 -10.84 21.77 19.56
N GLN A 186 -10.40 22.97 19.18
CA GLN A 186 -9.60 23.19 17.97
C GLN A 186 -8.28 22.42 18.02
N ALA A 187 -7.57 22.45 19.15
CA ALA A 187 -6.34 21.67 19.33
C ALA A 187 -6.58 20.16 19.20
N LYS A 188 -7.68 19.63 19.78
CA LYS A 188 -8.06 18.21 19.60
C LYS A 188 -8.43 17.88 18.16
N LEU A 189 -9.08 18.80 17.44
CA LEU A 189 -9.41 18.61 16.03
C LEU A 189 -8.14 18.52 15.17
N ASP A 190 -7.15 19.38 15.44
CA ASP A 190 -5.87 19.38 14.73
C ASP A 190 -5.07 18.09 15.00
N GLU A 191 -5.08 17.60 16.25
CA GLU A 191 -4.49 16.30 16.61
C GLU A 191 -5.18 15.13 15.88
N MET A 192 -6.52 15.08 15.89
CA MET A 192 -7.25 14.04 15.15
C MET A 192 -6.94 14.10 13.65
N LYS A 193 -6.82 15.30 13.08
CA LYS A 193 -6.44 15.49 11.67
C LYS A 193 -5.03 14.97 11.38
N HIS A 194 -4.09 15.19 12.30
CA HIS A 194 -2.75 14.61 12.23
C HIS A 194 -2.80 13.07 12.24
N GLN A 195 -3.52 12.48 13.18
CA GLN A 195 -3.67 11.02 13.28
C GLN A 195 -4.33 10.39 12.05
N VAL A 196 -5.34 11.05 11.47
CA VAL A 196 -5.95 10.61 10.20
C VAL A 196 -4.90 10.61 9.08
N SER A 197 -4.07 11.64 9.00
CA SER A 197 -3.02 11.77 7.99
C SER A 197 -1.96 10.68 8.14
N GLU A 198 -1.55 10.36 9.38
CA GLU A 198 -0.61 9.29 9.69
C GLU A 198 -1.19 7.90 9.36
N LYS A 199 -2.44 7.63 9.77
CA LYS A 199 -3.16 6.40 9.44
C LYS A 199 -3.29 6.23 7.93
N ASP A 200 -3.58 7.30 7.18
CA ASP A 200 -3.64 7.28 5.72
C ASP A 200 -2.26 6.98 5.10
N ALA A 201 -1.19 7.52 5.65
CA ALA A 201 0.17 7.21 5.21
C ALA A 201 0.52 5.74 5.43
N LEU A 202 0.18 5.18 6.59
CA LEU A 202 0.35 3.75 6.89
C LEU A 202 -0.48 2.87 5.94
N ILE A 203 -1.73 3.23 5.65
CA ILE A 203 -2.56 2.51 4.68
C ILE A 203 -1.93 2.53 3.29
N LYS A 204 -1.38 3.67 2.85
CA LYS A 204 -0.68 3.79 1.57
C LYS A 204 0.57 2.92 1.53
N ALA A 205 1.37 2.92 2.60
CA ALA A 205 2.56 2.09 2.72
C ALA A 205 2.21 0.59 2.69
N ALA A 206 1.19 0.16 3.44
CA ALA A 206 0.72 -1.22 3.45
C ALA A 206 0.19 -1.66 2.07
N LYS A 207 -0.55 -0.80 1.37
CA LYS A 207 -1.01 -1.07 -0.01
C LYS A 207 0.17 -1.25 -0.97
N LEU A 208 1.21 -0.41 -0.83
CA LEU A 208 2.41 -0.52 -1.64
C LEU A 208 3.14 -1.86 -1.38
N GLN A 209 3.34 -2.23 -0.11
CA GLN A 209 3.95 -3.52 0.26
C GLN A 209 3.14 -4.71 -0.28
N LEU A 210 1.80 -4.66 -0.19
CA LEU A 210 0.94 -5.70 -0.74
C LEU A 210 1.10 -5.82 -2.26
N SER A 211 1.22 -4.69 -2.97
CA SER A 211 1.44 -4.69 -4.42
C SER A 211 2.81 -5.27 -4.81
N ASP A 212 3.88 -4.93 -4.07
CA ASP A 212 5.22 -5.49 -4.26
C ASP A 212 5.24 -7.00 -4.01
N ALA A 213 4.60 -7.45 -2.92
CA ALA A 213 4.46 -8.88 -2.63
C ALA A 213 3.68 -9.63 -3.73
N LYS A 214 2.65 -9.00 -4.30
CA LYS A 214 1.89 -9.57 -5.42
C LYS A 214 2.74 -9.73 -6.68
N ILE A 215 3.59 -8.75 -6.99
CA ILE A 215 4.52 -8.81 -8.13
C ILE A 215 5.52 -9.96 -7.90
N LYS A 216 6.17 -10.00 -6.73
CA LYS A 216 7.10 -11.08 -6.37
C LYS A 216 6.45 -12.46 -6.45
N LEU A 217 5.19 -12.60 -6.04
CA LEU A 217 4.47 -13.85 -6.15
C LEU A 217 4.25 -14.26 -7.62
N ALA A 218 3.88 -13.31 -8.48
CA ALA A 218 3.75 -13.56 -9.92
C ALA A 218 5.09 -13.98 -10.55
N ASP A 219 6.20 -13.34 -10.17
CA ASP A 219 7.53 -13.70 -10.65
C ASP A 219 7.92 -15.13 -10.21
N LYS A 220 7.61 -15.50 -8.96
CA LYS A 220 7.82 -16.86 -8.46
C LYS A 220 6.95 -17.88 -9.19
N GLN A 221 5.70 -17.54 -9.50
CA GLN A 221 4.81 -18.39 -10.30
C GLN A 221 5.36 -18.61 -11.71
N ALA A 222 5.82 -17.55 -12.39
CA ALA A 222 6.44 -17.65 -13.71
C ALA A 222 7.72 -18.51 -13.69
N ALA A 223 8.55 -18.38 -12.66
CA ALA A 223 9.74 -19.20 -12.48
C ALA A 223 9.40 -20.69 -12.27
N LEU A 224 8.34 -20.98 -11.51
CA LEU A 224 7.85 -22.34 -11.29
C LEU A 224 7.36 -22.96 -12.61
N GLU A 225 6.51 -22.27 -13.36
CA GLU A 225 5.99 -22.75 -14.65
C GLU A 225 7.11 -23.01 -15.66
N LYS A 226 8.12 -22.14 -15.69
CA LYS A 226 9.33 -22.36 -16.51
C LYS A 226 10.06 -23.63 -16.10
N LEU A 227 10.34 -23.81 -14.81
CA LEU A 227 11.03 -24.99 -14.30
C LEU A 227 10.23 -26.27 -14.58
N GLN A 228 8.90 -26.21 -14.44
CA GLN A 228 8.01 -27.32 -14.78
C GLN A 228 8.09 -27.67 -16.27
N TRP A 229 8.09 -26.67 -17.15
CA TRP A 229 8.29 -26.89 -18.58
C TRP A 229 9.65 -27.50 -18.91
N GLU A 230 10.72 -27.02 -18.28
CA GLU A 230 12.07 -27.58 -18.42
C GLU A 230 12.13 -29.02 -17.92
N ALA A 231 11.51 -29.33 -16.78
CA ALA A 231 11.42 -30.70 -16.25
C ALA A 231 10.65 -31.63 -17.20
N MET A 232 9.48 -31.21 -17.69
CA MET A 232 8.66 -32.01 -18.63
C MET A 232 9.39 -32.26 -19.95
N THR A 233 10.09 -31.26 -20.47
CA THR A 233 10.85 -31.40 -21.72
C THR A 233 12.12 -32.25 -21.53
N SER A 234 12.77 -32.15 -20.37
CA SER A 234 13.87 -33.04 -19.99
C SER A 234 13.40 -34.48 -19.83
N ASN A 235 12.27 -34.71 -19.16
CA ASN A 235 11.74 -36.06 -18.97
C ASN A 235 11.42 -36.75 -20.30
N ARG A 236 10.83 -36.03 -21.26
CA ARG A 236 10.62 -36.58 -22.61
C ARG A 236 11.91 -36.97 -23.32
N LYS A 237 13.00 -36.22 -23.12
CA LYS A 237 14.31 -36.58 -23.68
C LYS A 237 14.84 -37.87 -23.04
N VAL A 238 14.69 -38.00 -21.72
CA VAL A 238 15.05 -39.23 -21.00
C VAL A 238 14.22 -40.41 -21.47
N GLU A 239 12.91 -40.27 -21.62
CA GLU A 239 12.03 -41.29 -22.18
C GLU A 239 12.47 -41.73 -23.58
N LYS A 240 12.84 -40.78 -24.45
CA LYS A 240 13.35 -41.10 -25.79
C LYS A 240 14.68 -41.85 -25.75
N LEU A 241 15.62 -41.42 -24.90
CA LEU A 241 16.90 -42.12 -24.72
C LEU A 241 16.70 -43.52 -24.15
N GLN A 242 15.72 -43.71 -23.27
CA GLN A 242 15.36 -45.03 -22.74
C GLN A 242 14.83 -45.96 -23.86
N GLU A 243 13.95 -45.45 -24.73
CA GLU A 243 13.45 -46.20 -25.89
C GLU A 243 14.58 -46.60 -26.86
N GLU A 244 15.51 -45.68 -27.13
CA GLU A 244 16.69 -45.95 -27.96
C GLU A 244 17.59 -47.03 -27.33
N LEU A 245 17.78 -46.98 -26.00
CA LEU A 245 18.54 -47.99 -25.25
C LEU A 245 17.87 -49.37 -25.33
N ASP A 246 16.55 -49.44 -25.10
CA ASP A 246 15.78 -50.69 -25.16
C ASP A 246 15.81 -51.29 -26.57
N SER A 247 15.71 -50.45 -27.61
CA SER A 247 15.86 -50.85 -29.01
C SER A 247 17.25 -51.44 -29.30
N LEU A 248 18.32 -50.76 -28.84
CA LEU A 248 19.69 -51.24 -29.02
C LEU A 248 19.92 -52.56 -28.27
N GLN A 249 19.40 -52.71 -27.06
CA GLN A 249 19.45 -53.97 -26.30
C GLN A 249 18.74 -55.10 -27.05
N GLY A 250 17.60 -54.82 -27.67
CA GLY A 250 16.90 -55.77 -28.54
C GLY A 250 17.72 -56.17 -29.76
N GLN A 251 18.38 -55.21 -30.43
CA GLN A 251 19.27 -55.46 -31.55
C GLN A 251 20.49 -56.31 -31.16
N ILE A 252 21.14 -56.00 -30.03
CA ILE A 252 22.25 -56.79 -29.48
C ILE A 252 21.78 -58.23 -29.17
N SER A 253 20.59 -58.39 -28.61
CA SER A 253 20.03 -59.72 -28.31
C SER A 253 19.76 -60.52 -29.58
N SER A 254 19.23 -59.88 -30.62
CA SER A 254 19.04 -60.49 -31.94
C SER A 254 20.37 -60.91 -32.57
N PHE A 255 21.37 -60.02 -32.54
CA PHE A 255 22.72 -60.30 -33.01
C PHE A 255 23.34 -61.49 -32.26
N MET A 256 23.28 -61.49 -30.93
CA MET A 256 23.80 -62.57 -30.08
C MET A 256 23.11 -63.91 -30.37
N PHE A 257 21.80 -63.91 -30.63
CA PHE A 257 21.09 -65.12 -31.05
C PHE A 257 21.59 -65.66 -32.40
N LEU A 258 21.90 -64.79 -33.36
CA LEU A 258 22.51 -65.18 -34.63
C LEU A 258 23.89 -65.81 -34.43
N PHE A 259 24.77 -65.22 -33.61
CA PHE A 259 26.07 -65.83 -33.26
C PHE A 259 25.90 -67.19 -32.62
N GLN A 260 24.95 -67.33 -31.69
CA GLN A 260 24.71 -68.61 -31.04
C GLN A 260 24.17 -69.67 -32.01
N GLY A 261 23.38 -69.28 -33.01
CA GLY A 261 22.96 -70.16 -34.11
C GLY A 261 24.15 -70.60 -34.97
N LEU A 262 25.02 -69.65 -35.36
CA LEU A 262 26.23 -69.92 -36.14
C LEU A 262 27.22 -70.83 -35.41
N MET A 263 27.49 -70.57 -34.13
CA MET A 263 28.37 -71.42 -33.30
C MET A 263 27.87 -72.86 -33.17
N LYS A 264 26.55 -73.08 -33.24
CA LYS A 264 25.97 -74.43 -33.22
C LYS A 264 26.03 -75.13 -34.57
N ALA A 265 26.08 -74.37 -35.67
CA ALA A 265 26.19 -74.91 -37.02
C ALA A 265 27.63 -75.39 -37.33
N ASP A 266 28.66 -74.66 -36.91
CA ASP A 266 30.07 -75.03 -37.11
C ASP A 266 30.57 -76.16 -36.20
N ALA A 267 29.82 -76.53 -35.15
CA ALA A 267 30.12 -77.71 -34.35
C ALA A 267 29.79 -79.04 -35.08
N ILE A 268 29.15 -78.96 -36.24
CA ILE A 268 28.81 -80.12 -37.08
C ILE A 268 29.55 -79.95 -38.41
N VAL A 269 30.69 -80.64 -38.52
CA VAL A 269 31.61 -80.71 -39.69
C VAL A 269 32.66 -79.60 -39.73
N TYR A 270 33.89 -79.92 -39.34
CA TYR A 270 35.06 -79.90 -40.22
C TYR A 270 36.17 -80.77 -39.62
N GLY A 271 36.32 -81.98 -40.16
CA GLY A 271 37.56 -82.73 -40.09
C GLY A 271 38.23 -82.61 -41.43
N GLU A 272 39.03 -81.57 -41.66
CA GLU A 272 40.04 -81.54 -42.71
C GLU A 272 41.00 -80.35 -42.51
N ASP A 273 42.29 -80.70 -42.45
CA ASP A 273 43.45 -79.80 -42.41
C ASP A 273 43.40 -78.74 -43.51
N TYR A 274 43.33 -77.46 -43.12
CA TYR A 274 43.91 -76.39 -43.92
C TYR A 274 44.68 -75.42 -43.03
N ASP A 275 46.00 -75.40 -43.24
CA ASP A 275 46.97 -74.50 -42.64
C ASP A 275 46.73 -73.07 -43.15
N ILE A 276 46.01 -72.26 -42.38
CA ILE A 276 45.78 -70.85 -42.68
C ILE A 276 46.78 -70.02 -41.87
N SER A 277 47.89 -69.66 -42.51
CA SER A 277 48.80 -68.64 -42.01
C SER A 277 48.03 -67.31 -41.82
N PRO A 278 48.04 -66.69 -40.62
CA PRO A 278 47.36 -65.42 -40.41
C PRO A 278 48.07 -64.31 -41.21
N CYS A 279 47.40 -63.78 -42.22
CA CYS A 279 47.83 -62.54 -42.88
C CYS A 279 47.85 -61.41 -41.85
N THR A 280 49.05 -60.92 -41.53
CA THR A 280 49.29 -59.73 -40.73
C THR A 280 48.80 -58.50 -41.51
N VAL A 281 47.61 -58.01 -41.17
CA VAL A 281 47.09 -56.73 -41.65
C VAL A 281 47.52 -55.63 -40.67
N ASP A 282 48.83 -55.44 -40.57
CA ASP A 282 49.38 -54.19 -40.04
C ASP A 282 49.68 -53.29 -41.24
N HIS A 283 49.25 -52.02 -41.13
CA HIS A 283 49.38 -50.91 -42.09
C HIS A 283 48.14 -50.59 -42.93
N LEU A 284 47.09 -50.07 -42.27
CA LEU A 284 46.35 -48.95 -42.84
C LEU A 284 46.98 -47.63 -42.37
N PRO A 285 47.16 -46.62 -43.24
CA PRO A 285 47.62 -45.31 -42.82
C PRO A 285 46.55 -44.64 -41.94
N HIS A 286 47.02 -44.04 -40.84
CA HIS A 286 46.25 -43.25 -39.88
C HIS A 286 45.67 -42.01 -40.57
N ILE A 287 44.34 -41.98 -40.75
CA ILE A 287 43.59 -40.91 -41.44
C ILE A 287 43.01 -39.89 -40.43
N ASP A 288 43.12 -40.11 -39.11
CA ASP A 288 42.38 -39.34 -38.09
C ASP A 288 42.78 -37.86 -37.96
N ASP A 289 44.03 -37.48 -38.25
CA ASP A 289 44.46 -36.09 -38.01
C ASP A 289 43.79 -35.04 -38.92
N LEU A 290 43.30 -35.44 -40.09
CA LEU A 290 42.68 -34.50 -41.03
C LEU A 290 41.24 -34.11 -40.61
N ASP A 291 40.51 -35.03 -39.97
CA ASP A 291 39.11 -34.81 -39.57
C ASP A 291 39.01 -33.96 -38.29
N GLU A 292 39.93 -34.18 -37.33
CA GLU A 292 39.99 -33.42 -36.06
C GLU A 292 40.21 -31.91 -36.32
N THR A 293 41.10 -31.57 -37.25
CA THR A 293 41.41 -30.16 -37.58
C THR A 293 40.27 -29.47 -38.33
N HIS A 294 39.52 -30.19 -39.16
CA HIS A 294 38.35 -29.66 -39.86
C HIS A 294 37.19 -29.42 -38.89
N MET A 295 36.93 -30.39 -38.01
CA MET A 295 35.92 -30.30 -36.95
C MET A 295 36.18 -29.11 -36.00
N TRP A 296 37.43 -28.89 -35.60
CA TRP A 296 37.78 -27.76 -34.74
C TRP A 296 37.51 -26.39 -35.41
N LYS A 297 37.85 -26.23 -36.69
CA LYS A 297 37.60 -25.00 -37.46
C LYS A 297 36.11 -24.72 -37.63
N MET A 298 35.30 -25.75 -37.87
CA MET A 298 33.85 -25.62 -37.98
C MET A 298 33.24 -25.16 -36.64
N GLU A 299 33.69 -25.71 -35.52
CA GLU A 299 33.19 -25.32 -34.20
C GLU A 299 33.65 -23.91 -33.79
N GLU A 300 34.86 -23.48 -34.17
CA GLU A 300 35.33 -22.11 -33.98
C GLU A 300 34.47 -21.10 -34.78
N ALA A 301 34.22 -21.37 -36.06
CA ALA A 301 33.38 -20.52 -36.90
C ALA A 301 31.94 -20.44 -36.38
N ARG A 302 31.41 -21.55 -35.84
CA ARG A 302 30.08 -21.61 -35.21
C ARG A 302 30.02 -20.73 -33.95
N LYS A 303 31.03 -20.80 -33.08
CA LYS A 303 31.13 -19.94 -31.89
C LYS A 303 31.22 -18.47 -32.26
N ALA A 304 32.03 -18.13 -33.26
CA ALA A 304 32.16 -16.76 -33.76
C ALA A 304 30.83 -16.20 -34.29
N TYR A 305 30.07 -17.00 -35.04
CA TYR A 305 28.73 -16.62 -35.51
C TYR A 305 27.76 -16.39 -34.34
N ILE A 306 27.73 -17.28 -33.35
CA ILE A 306 26.84 -17.13 -32.17
C ILE A 306 27.17 -15.83 -31.41
N THR A 307 28.45 -15.56 -31.18
CA THR A 307 28.90 -14.33 -30.50
C THR A 307 28.54 -13.09 -31.31
N ALA A 308 28.75 -13.11 -32.63
CA ALA A 308 28.39 -11.98 -33.50
C ALA A 308 26.88 -11.73 -33.54
N VAL A 309 26.07 -12.79 -33.55
CA VAL A 309 24.59 -12.69 -33.47
C VAL A 309 24.14 -12.13 -32.12
N ALA A 310 24.81 -12.51 -31.02
CA ALA A 310 24.53 -11.94 -29.70
C ALA A 310 24.86 -10.44 -29.66
N ALA A 311 26.03 -10.05 -30.17
CA ALA A 311 26.44 -8.65 -30.28
C ALA A 311 25.49 -7.83 -31.17
N ALA A 312 25.05 -8.38 -32.30
CA ALA A 312 24.07 -7.73 -33.19
C ALA A 312 22.71 -7.52 -32.50
N LYS A 313 22.27 -8.47 -31.67
CA LYS A 313 21.03 -8.34 -30.89
C LYS A 313 21.13 -7.28 -29.79
N GLU A 314 22.30 -7.16 -29.17
CA GLU A 314 22.54 -6.21 -28.09
C GLU A 314 22.69 -4.77 -28.61
N ARG A 315 23.53 -4.57 -29.63
CA ARG A 315 23.92 -3.24 -30.12
C ARG A 315 23.01 -2.69 -31.21
N GLN A 316 22.41 -3.56 -32.01
CA GLN A 316 21.50 -3.21 -33.13
C GLN A 316 22.08 -2.17 -34.10
N ASP A 317 23.41 -2.10 -34.20
CA ASP A 317 24.15 -1.24 -35.12
C ASP A 317 24.48 -1.99 -36.42
N GLU A 318 24.59 -1.24 -37.52
CA GLU A 318 24.84 -1.80 -38.86
C GLU A 318 26.15 -2.61 -38.91
N GLU A 319 27.16 -2.19 -38.15
CA GLU A 319 28.45 -2.88 -38.05
C GLU A 319 28.32 -4.26 -37.41
N SER A 320 27.55 -4.41 -36.32
CA SER A 320 27.35 -5.73 -35.69
C SER A 320 26.47 -6.64 -36.53
N ILE A 321 25.49 -6.07 -37.25
CA ILE A 321 24.65 -6.82 -38.20
C ILE A 321 25.51 -7.33 -39.38
N ALA A 322 26.39 -6.48 -39.91
CA ALA A 322 27.34 -6.86 -40.97
C ALA A 322 28.32 -7.93 -40.48
N ALA A 323 28.85 -7.81 -39.26
CA ALA A 323 29.72 -8.82 -38.64
C ALA A 323 29.02 -10.18 -38.44
N ALA A 324 27.74 -10.18 -38.06
CA ALA A 324 26.96 -11.40 -37.97
C ALA A 324 26.72 -12.05 -39.34
N ALA A 325 26.50 -11.24 -40.39
CA ALA A 325 26.35 -11.71 -41.76
C ALA A 325 27.64 -12.31 -42.31
N THR A 326 28.81 -11.68 -42.09
CA THR A 326 30.10 -12.21 -42.53
C THR A 326 30.47 -13.50 -41.78
N ALA A 327 30.23 -13.56 -40.47
CA ALA A 327 30.44 -14.78 -39.69
C ALA A 327 29.53 -15.94 -40.17
N ARG A 328 28.29 -15.63 -40.59
CA ARG A 328 27.38 -16.62 -41.20
C ARG A 328 27.91 -17.15 -42.53
N LEU A 329 28.41 -16.28 -43.40
CA LEU A 329 28.99 -16.66 -44.68
C LEU A 329 30.26 -17.52 -44.49
N HIS A 330 31.10 -17.17 -43.52
CA HIS A 330 32.28 -17.96 -43.17
C HIS A 330 31.89 -19.36 -42.68
N LEU A 331 30.90 -19.48 -41.79
CA LEU A 331 30.39 -20.77 -41.35
C LEU A 331 29.81 -21.60 -42.50
N GLN A 332 29.07 -20.96 -43.41
CA GLN A 332 28.52 -21.63 -44.59
C GLN A 332 29.62 -22.15 -45.53
N SER A 333 30.76 -21.45 -45.63
CA SER A 333 31.88 -21.86 -46.47
C SER A 333 32.64 -23.09 -45.96
N LEU A 334 32.48 -23.45 -44.68
CA LEU A 334 33.08 -24.65 -44.08
C LEU A 334 32.14 -25.88 -44.13
N VAL A 335 30.88 -25.67 -44.52
CA VAL A 335 29.83 -26.71 -44.56
C VAL A 335 29.50 -27.14 -46.00
N LEU A 336 29.89 -26.33 -47.00
CA LEU A 336 29.74 -26.61 -48.44
C LEU A 336 31.05 -27.12 -49.04
#